data_AF-A0A158M6T8-F1
#
_entry.id   AF-A0A158M6T8-F1
#
_cell.length_a   1.000
_cell.length_b   1.000
_cell.length_c   1.000
_cell.angle_alpha   90.00
_cell.angle_beta   90.00
_cell.angle_gamma   90.00
#
_symmetry.space_group_name_H-M   'P 1'
#
loop_
_entity.id
_entity.type
_entity.pdbx_description
1 polymer ?
#
loop_
_entity_poly.entity_id
_entity_poly.type
_entity_poly.pdbx_seq_one_letter_code
_entity_poly.pdbx_strand_id
1 'polypeptide(L)'
;MRRLNLAPKVALLSRSNFGSGSSASGAKMREALDRVRQQAPDLEIDGEMHGDCALDEALRLRILSSSTLKGSANLLVCPNVDSGNIAYNLLKTAAGGNVAVGPFLLGANAPVTILTSSATVRRIVNMAALTVIDANRPT
;
A
#
# COMPACT_ATOMS: atom_id res chain seq x y z
N MET A 1 -3.29 -7.54 -3.86
CA MET A 1 -3.79 -6.92 -5.12
C MET A 1 -4.16 -7.95 -6.18
N ARG A 2 -3.21 -8.75 -6.70
CA ARG A 2 -3.54 -9.79 -7.70
C ARG A 2 -4.58 -10.81 -7.20
N ARG A 3 -4.50 -11.23 -5.92
CA ARG A 3 -5.52 -12.06 -5.25
C ARG A 3 -6.93 -11.44 -5.18
N LEU A 4 -7.04 -10.13 -5.42
CA LEU A 4 -8.27 -9.35 -5.48
C LEU A 4 -8.62 -8.95 -6.92
N ASN A 5 -7.95 -9.53 -7.94
CA ASN A 5 -8.09 -9.19 -9.35
C ASN A 5 -7.80 -7.71 -9.68
N LEU A 6 -6.92 -7.08 -8.90
CA LEU A 6 -6.46 -5.71 -9.14
C LEU A 6 -5.00 -5.72 -9.61
N ALA A 7 -4.72 -5.02 -10.71
CA ALA A 7 -3.37 -4.72 -11.14
C ALA A 7 -2.72 -3.76 -10.11
N PRO A 8 -1.60 -4.15 -9.47
CA PRO A 8 -0.97 -3.31 -8.46
C PRO A 8 -0.32 -2.08 -9.09
N LYS A 9 -0.68 -0.90 -8.58
CA LYS A 9 -0.08 0.39 -8.89
C LYS A 9 0.52 0.96 -7.61
N VAL A 10 1.82 0.76 -7.45
CA VAL A 10 2.50 0.86 -6.17
C VAL A 10 3.20 2.22 -6.03
N ALA A 11 2.90 2.91 -4.93
CA ALA A 11 3.64 4.10 -4.54
C ALA A 11 4.39 3.87 -3.23
N LEU A 12 5.70 4.09 -3.26
CA LEU A 12 6.55 4.07 -2.07
C LEU A 12 6.53 5.45 -1.42
N LEU A 13 5.89 5.54 -0.25
CA LEU A 13 5.64 6.82 0.42
C LEU A 13 6.83 7.28 1.25
N SER A 14 7.06 8.59 1.29
CA SER A 14 8.09 9.23 2.11
C SER A 14 7.68 10.67 2.45
N ARG A 15 8.45 11.31 3.33
CA ARG A 15 8.40 12.77 3.56
C ARG A 15 9.17 13.58 2.52
N SER A 16 9.88 12.94 1.59
CA SER A 16 10.53 13.59 0.44
C SER A 16 9.87 13.17 -0.86
N ASN A 17 10.06 13.97 -1.91
CA ASN A 17 9.68 13.65 -3.28
C ASN A 17 10.95 13.49 -4.11
N PHE A 18 11.22 12.29 -4.60
CA PHE A 18 12.26 12.01 -5.61
C PHE A 18 13.62 12.68 -5.34
N GLY A 19 14.09 12.64 -4.09
CA GLY A 19 15.37 13.23 -3.68
C GLY A 19 15.30 14.69 -3.21
N SER A 20 14.13 15.32 -3.16
CA SER A 20 13.96 16.74 -2.77
C SER A 20 14.38 17.09 -1.33
N GLY A 21 14.67 16.10 -0.49
CA GLY A 21 15.11 16.33 0.88
C GLY A 21 15.92 15.18 1.47
N SER A 22 16.80 15.52 2.41
CA SER A 22 17.48 14.55 3.24
C SER A 22 16.53 14.04 4.32
N SER A 23 15.92 12.89 4.08
CA SER A 23 15.12 12.18 5.07
C SER A 23 15.53 10.71 5.13
N ALA A 24 15.62 10.16 6.34
CA ALA A 24 15.89 8.75 6.53
C ALA A 24 14.85 7.86 5.85
N SER A 25 13.58 8.29 5.82
CA SER A 25 12.52 7.62 5.05
C SER A 25 12.80 7.65 3.56
N GLY A 26 13.32 8.76 3.01
CA GLY A 26 13.56 8.86 1.58
C GLY A 26 14.67 7.95 1.10
N ALA A 27 15.79 7.91 1.81
CA ALA A 27 16.88 6.97 1.50
C ALA A 27 16.39 5.51 1.56
N LYS A 28 15.68 5.14 2.63
CA LYS A 28 15.11 3.79 2.81
C LYS A 28 14.17 3.40 1.66
N MET A 29 13.29 4.31 1.24
CA MET A 29 12.29 3.97 0.22
C MET A 29 12.88 3.93 -1.20
N ARG A 30 13.93 4.71 -1.49
CA ARG A 30 14.68 4.55 -2.74
C ARG A 30 15.40 3.21 -2.81
N GLU A 31 16.07 2.82 -1.73
CA GLU A 31 16.71 1.50 -1.65
C GLU A 31 15.68 0.37 -1.82
N ALA A 32 14.48 0.52 -1.22
CA ALA A 32 13.38 -0.41 -1.42
C ALA A 32 12.93 -0.44 -2.89
N LEU A 33 12.85 0.70 -3.57
CA LEU A 33 12.49 0.77 -4.98
C LEU A 33 13.49 -0.01 -5.85
N ASP A 34 14.78 0.19 -5.62
CA ASP A 34 15.84 -0.47 -6.38
C ASP A 34 15.76 -1.99 -6.22
N ARG A 35 15.58 -2.47 -4.98
CA ARG A 35 15.42 -3.89 -4.68
C ARG A 35 14.18 -4.48 -5.34
N VAL A 36 13.05 -3.77 -5.29
CA VAL A 36 11.79 -4.24 -5.90
C VAL A 36 11.91 -4.29 -7.42
N ARG A 37 12.51 -3.28 -8.06
CA ARG A 37 12.72 -3.27 -9.52
C ARG A 37 13.63 -4.39 -9.99
N GLN A 38 14.62 -4.78 -9.20
CA GLN A 38 15.46 -5.95 -9.49
C GLN A 38 14.68 -7.27 -9.43
N GLN A 39 13.77 -7.41 -8.48
CA GLN A 39 13.01 -8.65 -8.26
C GLN A 39 11.74 -8.76 -9.12
N ALA A 40 11.14 -7.62 -9.46
CA ALA A 40 9.87 -7.52 -10.18
C ALA A 40 9.90 -6.33 -11.15
N PRO A 41 10.66 -6.41 -12.26
CA PRO A 41 10.87 -5.30 -13.19
C PRO A 41 9.57 -4.84 -13.87
N ASP A 42 8.60 -5.74 -14.06
CA ASP A 42 7.31 -5.44 -14.70
C ASP A 42 6.28 -4.85 -13.73
N LEU A 43 6.61 -4.70 -12.44
CA LEU A 43 5.70 -4.12 -11.47
C LEU A 43 5.58 -2.60 -11.71
N GLU A 44 4.34 -2.11 -11.84
CA GLU A 44 4.08 -0.66 -11.89
C GLU A 44 4.33 -0.07 -10.49
N ILE A 45 5.54 0.45 -10.27
CA ILE A 45 6.01 0.97 -8.97
C ILE A 45 6.89 2.20 -9.12
N ASP A 46 6.65 3.20 -8.27
CA ASP A 46 7.50 4.38 -8.21
C ASP A 46 7.64 4.97 -6.81
N GLY A 47 8.62 5.86 -6.65
CA GLY A 47 8.92 6.57 -5.41
C GLY A 47 10.40 6.98 -5.28
N GLU A 48 10.83 7.51 -4.15
CA GLU A 48 10.00 7.84 -3.00
C GLU A 48 9.15 9.10 -3.26
N MET A 49 7.92 9.15 -2.72
CA MET A 49 7.05 10.32 -2.91
C MET A 49 6.09 10.59 -1.76
N HIS A 50 5.51 11.78 -1.72
CA HIS A 50 4.43 12.19 -0.84
C HIS A 50 3.11 11.50 -1.24
N GLY A 51 2.16 11.47 -0.30
CA GLY A 51 0.86 10.82 -0.52
C GLY A 51 -0.01 11.52 -1.57
N ASP A 52 0.11 12.83 -1.74
CA ASP A 52 -0.57 13.58 -2.79
C ASP A 52 -0.05 13.20 -4.18
N CYS A 53 1.27 13.12 -4.36
CA CYS A 53 1.92 12.68 -5.61
C CYS A 53 1.58 11.22 -5.95
N ALA A 54 1.38 10.38 -4.93
CA ALA A 54 0.92 9.00 -5.14
C ALA A 54 -0.51 8.95 -5.71
N LEU A 55 -1.38 9.88 -5.30
CA LEU A 55 -2.80 9.86 -5.64
C LEU A 55 -3.16 10.73 -6.86
N ASP A 56 -2.38 11.78 -7.13
CA ASP A 56 -2.56 12.72 -8.23
C ASP A 56 -1.41 12.59 -9.26
N GLU A 57 -1.74 12.03 -10.43
CA GLU A 57 -0.80 11.87 -11.54
C GLU A 57 -0.32 13.20 -12.12
N ALA A 58 -1.19 14.21 -12.22
CA ALA A 58 -0.81 15.49 -12.80
C ALA A 58 0.21 16.20 -11.91
N LEU A 59 0.02 16.15 -10.59
CA LEU A 59 1.01 16.64 -9.63
C LEU A 59 2.32 15.85 -9.73
N ARG A 60 2.24 14.51 -9.80
CA ARG A 60 3.43 13.66 -9.92
C ARG A 60 4.25 13.96 -11.16
N LEU A 61 3.62 14.07 -12.33
CA LEU A 61 4.30 14.32 -13.60
C LEU A 61 4.93 15.71 -13.68
N ARG A 62 4.44 16.68 -12.90
CA ARG A 62 5.08 18.00 -12.76
C ARG A 62 6.40 17.93 -11.99
N ILE A 63 6.56 16.95 -11.10
CA ILE A 63 7.77 16.77 -10.29
C ILE A 63 8.72 15.78 -10.96
N LEU A 64 8.19 14.64 -11.44
CA LEU A 64 8.93 13.60 -12.14
C LEU A 64 8.18 13.20 -13.41
N SER A 65 8.54 13.82 -14.53
CA SER A 65 7.94 13.55 -15.84
C SER A 65 8.20 12.13 -16.34
N SER A 66 9.27 11.49 -15.88
CA SER A 66 9.65 10.11 -16.24
C SER A 66 9.04 9.04 -15.32
N SER A 67 7.99 9.37 -14.56
CA SER A 67 7.36 8.42 -13.64
C SER A 67 6.79 7.21 -14.40
N THR A 68 7.00 6.02 -13.84
CA THR A 68 6.49 4.76 -14.42
C THR A 68 5.06 4.44 -13.98
N LEU A 69 4.60 5.08 -12.89
CA LEU A 69 3.28 4.92 -12.32
C LEU A 69 2.27 5.77 -13.09
N LYS A 70 1.15 5.17 -13.53
CA LYS A 70 0.10 5.82 -14.32
C LYS A 70 -1.19 5.96 -13.53
N GLY A 71 -1.82 7.12 -13.59
CA GLY A 71 -3.00 7.46 -12.80
C GLY A 71 -2.72 7.49 -11.30
N SER A 72 -3.77 7.22 -10.52
CA SER A 72 -3.69 7.15 -9.05
C SER A 72 -3.13 5.79 -8.59
N ALA A 73 -2.23 5.81 -7.61
CA ALA A 73 -1.77 4.60 -6.94
C ALA A 73 -2.93 3.91 -6.23
N ASN A 74 -2.96 2.57 -6.31
CA ASN A 74 -3.93 1.76 -5.56
C ASN A 74 -3.27 0.97 -4.42
N LEU A 75 -1.94 0.96 -4.34
CA LEU A 75 -1.18 0.37 -3.25
C LEU A 75 -0.18 1.39 -2.70
N LEU A 76 -0.39 1.80 -1.45
CA LEU A 76 0.47 2.74 -0.74
C LEU A 76 1.36 1.97 0.24
N VAL A 77 2.68 2.04 0.04
CA VAL A 77 3.66 1.42 0.93
C VAL A 77 4.27 2.49 1.82
N CYS A 78 3.90 2.48 3.10
CA CYS A 78 4.39 3.45 4.07
C CYS A 78 5.80 3.09 4.59
N PRO A 79 6.63 4.10 4.94
CA PRO A 79 8.02 3.87 5.35
C PRO A 79 8.14 3.23 6.74
N ASN A 80 7.11 3.33 7.59
CA ASN A 80 7.07 2.74 8.93
C ASN A 80 5.63 2.52 9.41
N VAL A 81 5.49 1.89 10.58
CA VAL A 81 4.20 1.52 11.18
C VAL A 81 3.36 2.75 11.52
N ASP A 82 3.97 3.81 12.05
CA ASP A 82 3.24 5.02 12.46
C ASP A 82 2.57 5.71 11.26
N SER A 83 3.34 5.96 10.20
CA SER A 83 2.81 6.52 8.95
C SER A 83 1.76 5.60 8.31
N GLY A 84 1.96 4.28 8.38
CA GLY A 84 0.96 3.30 7.95
C GLY A 84 -0.36 3.41 8.71
N ASN A 85 -0.29 3.47 10.05
CA ASN A 85 -1.47 3.52 10.91
C ASN A 85 -2.25 4.83 10.76
N ILE A 86 -1.52 5.96 10.69
CA ILE A 86 -2.10 7.29 10.48
C ILE A 86 -2.79 7.34 9.11
N ALA A 87 -2.08 6.98 8.03
CA ALA A 87 -2.65 7.01 6.68
C ALA A 87 -3.87 6.09 6.54
N TYR A 88 -3.80 4.88 7.10
CA TYR A 88 -4.91 3.94 7.11
C TYR A 88 -6.16 4.53 7.79
N ASN A 89 -6.02 5.10 8.99
CA ASN A 89 -7.17 5.66 9.71
C ASN A 89 -7.73 6.91 9.03
N LEU A 90 -6.88 7.77 8.47
CA LEU A 90 -7.33 8.93 7.69
C LEU A 90 -8.12 8.50 6.44
N LEU A 91 -7.58 7.57 5.64
CA LEU A 91 -8.24 7.09 4.42
C LEU A 91 -9.55 6.36 4.73
N LYS A 92 -9.55 5.50 5.76
CA LYS A 92 -10.76 4.81 6.21
C LYS A 92 -11.88 5.80 6.56
N THR A 93 -11.55 6.87 7.28
CA THR A 93 -12.54 7.85 7.76
C THR A 93 -12.96 8.82 6.65
N ALA A 94 -12.01 9.38 5.90
CA ALA A 94 -12.28 10.43 4.92
C ALA A 94 -12.78 9.92 3.57
N ALA A 95 -12.31 8.75 3.12
CA ALA A 95 -12.61 8.21 1.79
C ALA A 95 -13.33 6.85 1.83
N GLY A 96 -13.11 6.06 2.87
CA GLY A 96 -13.63 4.69 3.00
C GLY A 96 -15.03 4.59 3.63
N GLY A 97 -15.68 5.71 3.97
CA GLY A 97 -16.98 5.68 4.65
C GLY A 97 -16.95 4.92 5.98
N ASN A 98 -15.83 4.98 6.70
CA ASN A 98 -15.53 4.18 7.89
C ASN A 98 -15.49 2.65 7.68
N VAL A 99 -15.50 2.19 6.43
CA VAL A 99 -15.35 0.78 6.08
C VAL A 99 -13.90 0.50 5.73
N ALA A 100 -13.34 -0.52 6.38
CA ALA A 100 -12.04 -1.07 6.03
C ALA A 100 -12.08 -2.59 6.10
N VAL A 101 -11.33 -3.22 5.20
CA VAL A 101 -11.14 -4.67 5.16
C VAL A 101 -9.69 -4.96 5.54
N GLY A 102 -9.48 -5.85 6.51
CA GLY A 102 -8.17 -6.16 7.10
C GLY A 102 -8.16 -6.07 8.63
N PRO A 103 -6.99 -6.24 9.29
CA PRO A 103 -5.65 -6.38 8.70
C PRO A 103 -5.46 -7.71 7.97
N PHE A 104 -4.70 -7.69 6.89
CA PHE A 104 -4.26 -8.91 6.20
C PHE A 104 -2.83 -9.22 6.63
N LEU A 105 -2.61 -10.44 7.11
CA LEU A 105 -1.26 -10.96 7.28
C LEU A 105 -0.81 -11.56 5.95
N LEU A 106 0.39 -11.19 5.52
CA LEU A 106 1.03 -11.72 4.32
C LEU A 106 2.27 -12.51 4.73
N GLY A 107 2.57 -13.60 4.02
CA GLY A 107 3.78 -14.40 4.23
C GLY A 107 3.71 -15.46 5.33
N ALA A 108 2.54 -15.70 5.94
CA ALA A 108 2.34 -16.82 6.84
C ALA A 108 2.21 -18.15 6.05
N ASN A 109 2.68 -19.27 6.63
CA ASN A 109 2.57 -20.61 6.03
C ASN A 109 1.12 -21.15 5.97
N ALA A 110 0.21 -20.52 6.71
CA ALA A 110 -1.21 -20.83 6.70
C ALA A 110 -2.00 -19.51 6.77
N PRO A 111 -3.26 -19.47 6.30
CA PRO A 111 -4.13 -18.32 6.43
C PRO A 111 -4.41 -18.01 7.89
N VAL A 112 -3.90 -16.88 8.35
CA VAL A 112 -4.11 -16.37 9.70
C VAL A 112 -4.60 -14.94 9.60
N THR A 113 -5.66 -14.63 10.35
CA THR A 113 -6.19 -13.28 10.46
C THR A 113 -6.23 -12.86 11.92
N ILE A 114 -5.81 -11.63 12.20
CA ILE A 114 -5.88 -11.04 13.54
C ILE A 114 -7.01 -10.00 13.56
N LEU A 115 -7.88 -10.09 14.56
CA LEU A 115 -8.92 -9.12 14.83
C LEU A 115 -8.58 -8.32 16.09
N THR A 116 -9.02 -7.07 16.13
CA THR A 116 -8.92 -6.22 17.33
C THR A 116 -10.22 -6.28 18.12
N SER A 117 -10.18 -6.00 19.42
CA SER A 117 -11.38 -5.92 20.27
C SER A 117 -12.43 -4.91 19.78
N SER A 118 -11.99 -3.91 19.02
CA SER A 118 -12.83 -2.91 18.36
C SER A 118 -13.46 -3.37 17.03
N ALA A 119 -13.31 -4.64 16.65
CA ALA A 119 -13.87 -5.14 15.40
C ALA A 119 -15.41 -5.18 15.44
N THR A 120 -16.05 -4.59 14.44
CA THR A 120 -17.50 -4.68 14.26
C THR A 120 -17.91 -6.08 13.79
N VAL A 121 -19.17 -6.47 14.01
CA VAL A 121 -19.72 -7.74 13.48
C VAL A 121 -19.47 -7.89 11.98
N ARG A 122 -19.68 -6.81 11.21
CA ARG A 122 -19.40 -6.77 9.77
C ARG A 122 -17.94 -7.10 9.45
N ARG A 123 -17.00 -6.58 10.25
CA ARG A 123 -15.57 -6.85 10.08
C ARG A 123 -15.26 -8.31 10.38
N ILE A 124 -15.82 -8.89 11.44
CA ILE A 124 -15.62 -10.30 11.80
C ILE A 124 -16.08 -11.21 10.65
N VAL A 125 -17.31 -10.99 10.14
CA VAL A 125 -17.87 -11.78 9.04
C VAL A 125 -17.02 -11.66 7.76
N ASN A 126 -16.66 -10.43 7.37
CA ASN A 126 -15.83 -10.21 6.18
C ASN A 126 -14.47 -10.90 6.30
N MET A 127 -13.81 -10.79 7.45
CA MET A 127 -12.51 -11.38 7.67
C MET A 127 -12.54 -12.92 7.75
N ALA A 128 -13.61 -13.50 8.32
CA ALA A 128 -13.81 -14.95 8.31
C ALA A 128 -13.97 -15.46 6.87
N ALA A 129 -14.84 -14.82 6.07
CA ALA A 129 -15.03 -15.18 4.66
C ALA A 129 -13.72 -15.11 3.87
N LEU A 130 -12.93 -14.05 4.07
CA LEU A 130 -11.64 -13.89 3.41
C LEU A 130 -10.62 -14.95 3.84
N THR A 131 -10.59 -15.31 5.12
CA THR A 131 -9.68 -16.35 5.64
C THR A 131 -10.01 -17.72 5.03
N VAL A 132 -11.30 -18.04 4.89
CA VAL A 132 -11.76 -19.27 4.22
C VAL A 132 -11.36 -19.27 2.74
N ILE A 133 -11.53 -18.15 2.05
CA ILE A 133 -11.10 -18.03 0.64
C ILE A 133 -9.59 -18.26 0.51
N ASP A 134 -8.79 -17.69 1.41
CA ASP A 134 -7.33 -17.85 1.37
C ASP A 134 -6.91 -19.29 1.69
N ALA A 135 -7.61 -19.99 2.58
CA ALA A 135 -7.38 -21.41 2.91
C ALA A 135 -7.70 -22.38 1.79
N ASN A 136 -8.67 -22.03 0.92
CA ASN A 136 -9.13 -22.90 -0.16
C ASN A 136 -8.51 -22.55 -1.51
N ARG A 137 -7.64 -21.54 -1.59
CA ARG A 137 -6.91 -21.23 -2.82
C ARG A 137 -5.65 -22.08 -2.90
N PRO A 138 -5.42 -22.80 -4.02
CA PRO A 138 -4.17 -23.50 -4.23
C PRO A 138 -3.02 -22.49 -4.27
N THR A 139 -1.93 -22.82 -3.58
CA THR A 139 -0.68 -22.05 -3.53
C THR A 139 0.01 -21.99 -4.88
#